data_AF-A0A2E9JBQ2-F1
#
_entry.id   AF-A0A2E9JBQ2-F1
#
_cell.length_a   1.000
_cell.length_b   1.000
_cell.length_c   1.000
_cell.angle_alpha   90.00
_cell.angle_beta   90.00
_cell.angle_gamma   90.00
#
_symmetry.space_group_name_H-M   'P 1'
#
loop_
_entity.id
_entity.type
_entity.pdbx_description
1 polymer ?
#
loop_
_entity_poly.entity_id
_entity_poly.type
_entity_poly.pdbx_seq_one_letter_code
_entity_poly.pdbx_strand_id
1 'polypeptide(L)'
;MFPTHKQLEQALGRSVGFDNLFDRFIECSNTIPNSGYPPYNLKKDGEDYTLEVAVAGLSEKDLSVNVEDGTLTISSQTEKSEEEFLHQGIARRSFKRSWTLADDMVVKAAKLDSGMLTIALERIVPEEKKSKQIPIVTK
;
A
#
# COMPACT_ATOMS: atom_id res chain seq x y z
N MET A 1 43.29 -3.98 -14.02
CA MET A 1 43.30 -5.15 -13.11
C MET A 1 41.86 -5.36 -12.66
N PHE A 2 41.17 -6.36 -13.23
CA PHE A 2 39.75 -6.60 -12.93
C PHE A 2 39.62 -7.35 -11.59
N PRO A 3 38.72 -6.94 -10.68
CA PRO A 3 38.50 -7.67 -9.44
C PRO A 3 37.89 -9.05 -9.73
N THR A 4 38.39 -10.06 -9.03
CA THR A 4 38.04 -11.48 -9.19
C THR A 4 36.65 -11.81 -8.65
N HIS A 5 36.05 -12.87 -9.22
CA HIS A 5 34.72 -13.44 -8.95
C HIS A 5 34.33 -13.62 -7.46
N LYS A 6 35.29 -13.57 -6.54
CA LYS A 6 35.06 -13.71 -5.08
C LYS A 6 34.56 -12.45 -4.37
N GLN A 7 34.56 -11.28 -5.01
CA GLN A 7 34.05 -10.04 -4.40
C GLN A 7 32.56 -9.77 -4.69
N LEU A 8 31.95 -10.52 -5.61
CA LEU A 8 30.50 -10.40 -5.92
C LEU A 8 29.61 -11.25 -5.01
N GLU A 9 30.14 -12.25 -4.31
CA GLU A 9 29.36 -13.08 -3.36
C GLU A 9 29.29 -12.51 -1.93
N GLN A 10 30.22 -11.63 -1.52
CA GLN A 10 30.23 -11.08 -0.16
C GLN A 10 29.24 -9.92 0.07
N ALA A 11 28.47 -9.51 -0.95
CA ALA A 11 27.47 -8.45 -0.84
C ALA A 11 26.03 -8.95 -0.61
N LEU A 12 25.79 -10.28 -0.61
CA LEU A 12 24.46 -10.85 -0.37
C LEU A 12 24.24 -11.33 1.06
N GLY A 13 25.25 -11.21 1.92
CA GLY A 13 25.19 -11.61 3.32
C GLY A 13 24.91 -10.43 4.26
N ARG A 14 23.65 -9.97 4.31
CA ARG A 14 22.98 -9.32 5.47
C ARG A 14 21.66 -8.70 5.01
N SER A 15 20.57 -9.45 5.08
CA SER A 15 19.21 -8.97 4.84
C SER A 15 18.79 -8.01 5.96
N VAL A 16 19.10 -6.73 5.79
CA VAL A 16 18.49 -5.62 6.54
C VAL A 16 18.07 -4.61 5.48
N GLY A 17 16.82 -4.71 5.03
CA GLY A 17 16.38 -3.91 3.87
C GLY A 17 14.94 -4.12 3.39
N PHE A 18 14.12 -4.94 4.04
CA PHE A 18 12.71 -5.08 3.61
C PHE A 18 11.85 -3.89 4.02
N ASP A 19 12.11 -3.24 5.17
CA ASP A 19 11.35 -2.05 5.58
C ASP A 19 11.55 -0.88 4.59
N ASN A 20 12.79 -0.60 4.15
CA ASN A 20 13.05 0.45 3.15
C ASN A 20 12.57 0.14 1.72
N LEU A 21 12.46 -1.15 1.36
CA LEU A 21 11.89 -1.55 0.07
C LEU A 21 10.36 -1.42 0.09
N PHE A 22 9.72 -1.64 1.24
CA PHE A 22 8.28 -1.42 1.43
C PHE A 22 7.90 0.05 1.31
N ASP A 23 8.67 0.93 1.95
CA ASP A 23 8.49 2.39 1.85
C ASP A 23 8.62 2.88 0.40
N ARG A 24 9.54 2.31 -0.39
CA ARG A 24 9.71 2.63 -1.82
C ARG A 24 8.62 2.06 -2.73
N PHE A 25 8.01 0.93 -2.38
CA PHE A 25 6.97 0.30 -3.20
C PHE A 25 5.63 1.06 -3.12
N ILE A 26 5.32 1.61 -1.93
CA ILE A 26 4.16 2.50 -1.72
C ILE A 26 4.34 3.83 -2.48
N GLU A 27 5.59 4.26 -2.71
CA GLU A 27 5.92 5.56 -3.31
C GLU A 27 5.85 5.58 -4.86
N CYS A 28 5.80 4.41 -5.53
CA CYS A 28 5.74 4.31 -6.99
C CYS A 28 4.39 4.72 -7.61
N SER A 29 3.44 5.26 -6.84
CA SER A 29 2.15 5.78 -7.34
C SER A 29 2.22 7.17 -7.99
N ASN A 30 3.43 7.70 -8.24
CA ASN A 30 3.66 9.13 -8.53
C ASN A 30 3.67 9.53 -10.03
N THR A 31 3.19 8.71 -10.96
CA THR A 31 3.25 9.04 -12.41
C THR A 31 2.20 10.08 -12.88
N ILE A 32 1.53 10.78 -11.96
CA ILE A 32 0.75 11.99 -12.28
C ILE A 32 1.30 13.16 -11.45
N PRO A 33 1.91 14.19 -12.07
CA PRO A 33 2.38 15.36 -11.35
C PRO A 33 1.17 16.19 -10.89
N ASN A 34 0.99 16.32 -9.56
CA ASN A 34 -0.17 16.86 -8.83
C ASN A 34 -1.31 15.84 -8.64
N SER A 35 -1.72 15.43 -7.44
CA SER A 35 -1.54 16.00 -6.11
C SER A 35 -1.75 14.87 -5.10
N GLY A 36 -1.25 14.99 -3.86
CA GLY A 36 -1.42 14.04 -2.76
C GLY A 36 -2.86 13.73 -2.31
N TYR A 37 -3.85 13.87 -3.19
CA TYR A 37 -5.26 13.58 -2.99
C TYR A 37 -5.66 12.18 -3.50
N PRO A 38 -6.57 11.47 -2.81
CA PRO A 38 -6.96 11.74 -1.43
C PRO A 38 -5.76 11.57 -0.49
N PRO A 39 -5.65 12.40 0.57
CA PRO A 39 -4.63 12.19 1.59
C PRO A 39 -4.93 10.88 2.32
N TYR A 40 -3.87 10.20 2.75
CA TYR A 40 -3.97 8.90 3.40
C TYR A 40 -2.94 8.75 4.50
N ASN A 41 -3.24 7.89 5.47
CA ASN A 41 -2.29 7.42 6.48
C ASN A 41 -2.07 5.92 6.29
N LEU A 42 -0.86 5.46 6.57
CA LEU A 42 -0.56 4.03 6.72
C LEU A 42 -0.03 3.80 8.13
N LYS A 43 -0.76 3.02 8.92
CA LYS A 43 -0.40 2.66 10.30
C LYS A 43 0.06 1.22 10.33
N LYS A 44 1.09 0.94 11.13
CA LYS A 44 1.59 -0.40 11.43
C LYS A 44 1.41 -0.65 12.93
N ASP A 45 0.81 -1.78 13.28
CA ASP A 45 0.65 -2.24 14.66
C ASP A 45 1.03 -3.73 14.74
N GLY A 46 2.25 -4.02 15.17
CA GLY A 46 2.80 -5.37 15.13
C GLY A 46 2.89 -5.94 13.70
N GLU A 47 2.10 -6.98 13.44
CA GLU A 47 1.97 -7.63 12.12
C GLU A 47 0.79 -7.08 11.29
N ASP A 48 -0.06 -6.25 11.90
CA ASP A 48 -1.22 -5.65 11.26
C ASP A 48 -0.90 -4.28 10.68
N TYR A 49 -1.60 -3.93 9.60
CA TYR A 49 -1.50 -2.65 8.94
C TYR A 49 -2.88 -2.06 8.70
N THR A 50 -2.98 -0.74 8.75
CA THR A 50 -4.23 -0.02 8.47
C THR A 50 -3.97 1.14 7.52
N LEU A 51 -4.62 1.11 6.36
CA LEU A 51 -4.62 2.22 5.40
C LEU A 51 -5.89 3.06 5.61
N GLU A 52 -5.72 4.34 5.95
CA GLU A 52 -6.82 5.29 6.13
C GLU A 52 -6.80 6.30 4.99
N VAL A 53 -7.91 6.48 4.27
CA VAL A 53 -8.00 7.37 3.10
C VAL A 53 -9.14 8.36 3.29
N ALA A 54 -8.82 9.66 3.25
CA ALA A 54 -9.83 10.70 3.41
C ALA A 54 -10.67 10.85 2.14
N VAL A 55 -11.94 10.49 2.23
CA VAL A 55 -12.91 10.43 1.12
C VAL A 55 -14.20 11.19 1.45
N ALA A 56 -14.08 12.27 2.24
CA ALA A 56 -15.22 13.07 2.67
C ALA A 56 -16.06 13.55 1.48
N GLY A 57 -17.37 13.40 1.60
CA GLY A 57 -18.33 13.75 0.55
C GLY A 57 -18.52 12.70 -0.53
N LEU A 58 -17.93 11.50 -0.37
CA LEU A 58 -18.23 10.30 -1.16
C LEU A 58 -18.98 9.29 -0.29
N SER A 59 -19.96 8.63 -0.91
CA SER A 59 -20.68 7.50 -0.34
C SER A 59 -20.02 6.18 -0.77
N GLU A 60 -20.47 5.07 -0.19
CA GLU A 60 -20.03 3.73 -0.59
C GLU A 60 -20.25 3.46 -2.08
N LYS A 61 -21.35 3.98 -2.65
CA LYS A 61 -21.68 3.80 -4.07
C LYS A 61 -20.74 4.55 -5.02
N ASP A 62 -20.10 5.60 -4.52
CA ASP A 62 -19.16 6.40 -5.30
C ASP A 62 -17.75 5.80 -5.30
N LEU A 63 -17.50 4.77 -4.48
CA LEU A 63 -16.18 4.19 -4.24
C LEU A 63 -16.09 2.75 -4.73
N SER A 64 -14.91 2.37 -5.22
CA SER A 64 -14.57 1.00 -5.55
C SER A 64 -13.20 0.65 -4.96
N VAL A 65 -13.14 -0.51 -4.30
CA VAL A 65 -11.94 -1.05 -3.66
C VAL A 65 -11.71 -2.47 -4.21
N ASN A 66 -10.64 -2.67 -4.96
CA ASN A 66 -10.33 -3.95 -5.61
C ASN A 66 -8.90 -4.37 -5.33
N VAL A 67 -8.66 -5.69 -5.28
CA VAL A 67 -7.31 -6.26 -5.28
C VAL A 67 -7.17 -7.13 -6.51
N GLU A 68 -6.22 -6.80 -7.38
CA GLU A 68 -5.91 -7.55 -8.60
C GLU A 68 -4.39 -7.69 -8.70
N ASP A 69 -3.89 -8.90 -8.93
CA ASP A 69 -2.47 -9.20 -9.09
C ASP A 69 -1.56 -8.56 -8.01
N GLY A 70 -1.96 -8.68 -6.75
CA GLY A 70 -1.24 -8.11 -5.60
C GLY A 70 -1.32 -6.59 -5.48
N THR A 71 -2.17 -5.93 -6.27
CA THR A 71 -2.36 -4.47 -6.25
C THR A 71 -3.73 -4.10 -5.70
N LEU A 72 -3.75 -3.46 -4.53
CA LEU A 72 -4.92 -2.81 -3.96
C LEU A 72 -5.18 -1.49 -4.69
N THR A 73 -6.37 -1.31 -5.24
CA THR A 73 -6.79 -0.09 -5.92
C THR A 73 -8.05 0.46 -5.28
N ILE A 74 -8.03 1.74 -4.92
CA ILE A 74 -9.18 2.51 -4.46
C ILE A 74 -9.45 3.60 -5.50
N SER A 75 -10.68 3.66 -5.99
CA SER A 75 -11.08 4.66 -6.97
C SER A 75 -12.46 5.23 -6.66
N SER A 76 -12.71 6.44 -7.13
CA SER A 76 -14.03 7.05 -7.08
C SER A 76 -14.61 7.25 -8.47
N GLN A 77 -15.90 6.99 -8.61
CA GLN A 77 -16.69 7.44 -9.75
C GLN A 77 -17.55 8.61 -9.28
N THR A 78 -17.23 9.82 -9.74
CA THR A 78 -18.13 10.96 -9.59
C THR A 78 -18.71 11.28 -10.96
N GLU A 79 -20.03 11.28 -11.05
CA GLU A 79 -20.71 11.87 -12.20
C GLU A 79 -20.34 13.35 -12.28
N LYS A 80 -20.04 13.82 -13.49
CA LYS A 80 -19.86 15.25 -13.72
C LYS A 80 -21.23 15.89 -13.57
N SER A 81 -21.47 16.54 -12.45
CA SER A 81 -22.62 17.43 -12.33
C SER A 81 -22.35 18.68 -13.17
N GLU A 82 -23.23 18.97 -14.14
CA GLU A 82 -23.26 20.21 -14.92
C GLU A 82 -23.92 21.34 -14.09
N GLU A 83 -23.60 21.43 -12.81
CA GLU A 83 -24.11 22.47 -11.93
C GLU A 83 -23.33 23.79 -12.15
N GLU A 84 -24.09 24.87 -12.39
CA GLU A 84 -23.52 26.22 -12.45
C GLU A 84 -23.26 26.74 -11.03
N PHE A 85 -22.02 26.59 -10.58
CA PHE A 85 -21.57 27.14 -9.30
C PHE A 85 -21.22 28.63 -9.42
N LEU A 86 -21.79 29.48 -8.57
CA LEU A 86 -21.34 30.87 -8.41
C LEU A 86 -19.92 30.96 -7.81
N HIS A 87 -19.58 30.03 -6.91
CA HIS A 87 -18.24 29.81 -6.37
C HIS A 87 -18.10 28.36 -5.90
N GLN A 88 -17.08 27.65 -6.35
CA GLN A 88 -16.83 26.25 -6.00
C GLN A 88 -15.52 26.12 -5.21
N GLY A 89 -15.59 26.28 -3.88
CA GLY A 89 -14.43 26.13 -2.99
C GLY A 89 -14.00 24.68 -2.74
N ILE A 90 -14.89 23.71 -3.03
CA ILE A 90 -14.66 22.27 -2.82
C ILE A 90 -15.02 21.54 -4.11
N ALA A 91 -14.01 21.26 -4.94
CA ALA A 91 -14.20 20.46 -6.14
C ALA A 91 -14.19 18.97 -5.77
N ARG A 92 -15.27 18.25 -6.07
CA ARG A 92 -15.25 16.77 -6.07
C ARG A 92 -14.45 16.31 -7.28
N ARG A 93 -13.32 15.67 -7.04
CA ARG A 93 -12.44 15.15 -8.08
C ARG A 93 -12.51 13.63 -8.08
N SER A 94 -12.71 13.03 -9.25
CA SER A 94 -12.46 11.61 -9.41
C SER A 94 -11.01 11.31 -9.08
N PHE A 95 -10.77 10.21 -8.37
CA PHE A 95 -9.42 9.72 -8.11
C PHE A 95 -9.31 8.23 -8.37
N LYS A 96 -8.07 7.79 -8.59
CA LYS A 96 -7.66 6.38 -8.55
C LYS A 96 -6.31 6.34 -7.87
N ARG A 97 -6.20 5.56 -6.79
CA ARG A 97 -4.95 5.28 -6.09
C ARG A 97 -4.73 3.79 -6.00
N SER A 98 -3.48 3.38 -6.14
CA SER A 98 -3.10 1.99 -6.10
C SER A 98 -1.87 1.81 -5.22
N TRP A 99 -1.85 0.70 -4.48
CA TRP A 99 -0.78 0.27 -3.60
C TRP A 99 -0.46 -1.19 -3.92
N THR A 100 0.80 -1.50 -4.15
CA THR A 100 1.23 -2.90 -4.27
C THR A 100 1.36 -3.49 -2.87
N LEU A 101 0.74 -4.64 -2.66
CA LEU A 101 0.80 -5.41 -1.44
C LEU A 101 1.99 -6.37 -1.49
N ALA A 102 2.54 -6.70 -0.32
CA ALA A 102 3.48 -7.81 -0.21
C ALA A 102 2.79 -9.14 -0.55
N ASP A 103 3.57 -10.12 -1.01
CA ASP A 103 3.08 -11.49 -1.23
C ASP A 103 2.43 -12.12 0.01
N ASP A 104 2.86 -11.70 1.21
CA ASP A 104 2.37 -12.18 2.50
C ASP A 104 1.34 -11.24 3.14
N MET A 105 0.77 -10.28 2.40
CA MET A 105 -0.27 -9.38 2.90
C MET A 105 -1.63 -9.62 2.24
N VAL A 106 -2.69 -9.54 3.03
CA VAL A 106 -4.07 -9.66 2.54
C VAL A 106 -4.97 -8.57 3.10
N VAL A 107 -5.99 -8.19 2.33
CA VAL A 107 -7.06 -7.30 2.80
C VAL A 107 -8.07 -8.11 3.62
N LYS A 108 -8.33 -7.68 4.85
CA LYS A 108 -9.29 -8.32 5.76
C LYS A 108 -10.65 -7.64 5.77
N ALA A 109 -10.66 -6.31 5.71
CA ALA A 109 -11.88 -5.54 5.73
C ALA A 109 -11.68 -4.15 5.11
N ALA A 110 -12.77 -3.60 4.60
CA ALA A 110 -12.90 -2.19 4.22
C ALA A 110 -14.09 -1.60 4.97
N LYS A 111 -13.93 -0.41 5.56
CA LYS A 111 -15.00 0.30 6.28
C LYS A 111 -14.98 1.77 5.93
N LEU A 112 -16.13 2.30 5.56
CA LEU A 112 -16.33 3.73 5.35
C LEU A 112 -17.09 4.31 6.54
N ASP A 113 -16.48 5.24 7.26
CA ASP A 113 -17.13 5.96 8.35
C ASP A 113 -16.71 7.42 8.36
N SER A 114 -17.66 8.35 8.54
CA SER A 114 -17.39 9.77 8.75
C SER A 114 -16.44 10.43 7.72
N GLY A 115 -16.51 10.00 6.45
CA GLY A 115 -15.64 10.51 5.37
C GLY A 115 -14.22 9.92 5.35
N MET A 116 -13.98 8.83 6.09
CA MET A 116 -12.72 8.10 6.11
C MET A 116 -12.96 6.65 5.67
N LEU A 117 -12.22 6.21 4.65
CA LEU A 117 -12.18 4.82 4.24
C LEU A 117 -10.99 4.14 4.92
N THR A 118 -11.26 3.11 5.71
CA THR A 118 -10.26 2.34 6.45
C THR A 118 -10.15 0.94 5.85
N ILE A 119 -8.95 0.57 5.41
CA ILE A 119 -8.62 -0.77 4.92
C ILE A 119 -7.73 -1.47 5.95
N ALA A 120 -8.24 -2.57 6.50
CA ALA A 120 -7.48 -3.43 7.40
C ALA A 120 -6.70 -4.46 6.58
N LEU A 121 -5.39 -4.52 6.81
CA LEU A 121 -4.45 -5.39 6.15
C LEU A 121 -3.78 -6.28 7.20
N GLU A 122 -3.68 -7.56 6.92
CA GLU A 122 -3.03 -8.54 7.81
C GLU A 122 -1.86 -9.20 7.07
N ARG A 123 -0.75 -9.39 7.77
CA ARG A 123 0.37 -10.17 7.27
C ARG A 123 0.19 -11.65 7.60
N ILE A 124 0.00 -12.48 6.59
CA ILE A 124 -0.06 -13.94 6.73
C ILE A 124 1.33 -14.50 6.42
N VAL A 125 2.13 -14.80 7.45
CA VAL A 125 3.41 -15.50 7.27
C VAL A 125 3.15 -16.99 7.04
N PRO A 126 3.44 -17.55 5.84
CA PRO A 126 3.27 -18.97 5.59
C PRO A 126 4.15 -19.79 6.54
N GLU A 127 3.65 -20.92 7.05
CA GLU A 127 4.40 -21.74 8.02
C GLU A 127 5.77 -22.18 7.49
N GLU A 128 5.91 -22.33 6.18
CA GLU A 128 7.16 -22.69 5.51
C GLU A 128 8.26 -21.63 5.62
N LYS A 129 7.88 -20.36 5.84
CA LYS A 129 8.78 -19.22 6.04
C LYS A 129 9.03 -18.91 7.53
N LYS A 130 8.38 -19.64 8.46
CA LYS A 130 8.68 -19.51 9.90
C LYS A 130 10.14 -19.93 10.13
N SER A 131 10.85 -19.15 10.93
CA SER A 131 12.27 -19.39 11.22
C SER A 131 12.49 -20.79 11.78
N LYS A 132 13.25 -21.63 11.06
CA LYS A 132 13.67 -22.94 11.56
C LYS A 132 14.98 -22.79 12.32
N GLN A 133 15.03 -23.28 13.55
CA GLN A 133 16.27 -23.33 14.32
C GLN A 133 17.15 -24.46 13.75
N ILE A 134 18.34 -24.10 13.24
CA ILE A 134 19.32 -25.07 12.75
C ILE A 134 20.22 -25.48 13.93
N PRO A 135 20.23 -26.75 14.35
CA PRO A 135 21.14 -27.21 15.40
C PRO A 135 22.59 -27.17 14.89
N ILE A 136 23.49 -26.58 15.69
CA ILE A 136 24.94 -26.58 15.40
C ILE A 136 25.52 -27.88 15.95
N VAL A 137 26.06 -28.73 15.07
CA VAL A 137 26.74 -29.98 15.45
C VAL A 137 28.25 -29.78 15.37
N THR A 138 28.97 -30.08 16.44
CA THR A 138 30.44 -30.01 16.51
C THR A 138 31.03 -31.42 16.33
N LYS A 139 32.13 -31.54 15.59
CA LYS A 139 32.90 -32.79 15.42
C LYS A 139 34.08 -32.82 16.38
#